data_AF-A0A315X586-F1
#
_entry.id   AF-A0A315X586-F1
#
_cell.length_a   1.000
_cell.length_b   1.000
_cell.length_c   1.000
_cell.angle_alpha   90.00
_cell.angle_beta   90.00
_cell.angle_gamma   90.00
#
_symmetry.space_group_name_H-M   'P 1'
#
loop_
_entity.id
_entity.type
_entity.pdbx_description
1 polymer ?
#
loop_
_entity_poly.entity_id
_entity_poly.type
_entity_poly.pdbx_seq_one_letter_code
_entity_poly.pdbx_strand_id
1 'polypeptide(L)' 'MGYKPDSSLNKEHRHIAAISDAAHASVASHSHVLLSADTAFVSKVRAIYEFLEISTNVYLVTFKDGQIWIED' A
#
# COMPACT_ATOMS: atom_id res chain seq x y z
N MET A 1 3.51 -4.60 5.88
CA MET A 1 2.40 -4.24 6.77
C MET A 1 2.54 -2.77 7.19
N GLY A 2 2.03 -1.85 6.38
CA GLY A 2 1.92 -0.43 6.76
C GLY A 2 0.67 -0.24 7.60
N TYR A 3 0.82 -0.19 8.93
CA TYR A 3 -0.29 -0.22 9.88
C TYR A 3 -0.67 1.17 10.41
N LYS A 4 -0.15 2.26 9.83
CA LYS A 4 -0.37 3.61 10.39
C LYS A 4 -0.57 4.68 9.32
N PRO A 5 -1.78 5.27 9.22
CA PRO A 5 -2.03 6.41 8.36
C PRO A 5 -1.20 7.62 8.82
N ASP A 6 -0.65 8.35 7.85
CA ASP A 6 0.37 9.41 8.01
C ASP A 6 -0.18 10.76 8.53
N SER A 7 -1.37 10.79 9.15
CA SER A 7 -2.12 12.03 9.39
C SER A 7 -1.79 12.77 10.70
N SER A 8 -0.85 12.29 11.54
CA SER A 8 -0.52 12.98 12.81
C SER A 8 0.93 12.85 13.32
N LEU A 9 1.89 12.40 12.50
CA LEU A 9 3.24 12.07 12.98
C LEU A 9 4.30 13.16 12.72
N ASN A 10 5.10 13.43 13.76
CA ASN A 10 6.28 14.33 13.76
C ASN A 10 7.20 14.08 12.55
N LYS A 11 7.85 15.14 12.04
CA LYS A 11 8.61 15.16 10.76
C LYS A 11 9.57 13.97 10.53
N GLU A 12 10.19 13.40 11.56
CA GLU A 12 11.08 12.24 11.42
C GLU A 12 10.35 10.93 11.07
N HIS A 13 9.18 10.69 11.67
CA HIS A 13 8.41 9.48 11.42
C HIS A 13 7.85 9.42 9.99
N ARG A 14 7.64 10.58 9.36
CA ARG A 14 7.17 10.67 7.97
C ARG A 14 8.21 10.15 6.97
N HIS A 15 9.50 10.37 7.24
CA HIS A 15 10.57 9.86 6.38
C HIS A 15 10.67 8.33 6.46
N ILE A 16 10.56 7.79 7.67
CA ILE A 16 10.56 6.34 7.92
C ILE A 16 9.34 5.69 7.26
N ALA A 17 8.15 6.29 7.38
CA ALA A 17 6.93 5.80 6.73
C ALA A 17 7.08 5.79 5.20
N ALA A 18 7.58 6.87 4.60
CA ALA A 18 7.78 6.96 3.16
C ALA A 18 8.81 5.93 2.64
N ILE A 19 9.91 5.71 3.36
CA ILE A 19 10.90 4.67 3.00
C ILE A 19 10.27 3.28 3.10
N SER A 20 9.51 3.01 4.17
CA SER A 20 8.81 1.74 4.36
C SER A 20 7.83 1.47 3.23
N ASP A 21 7.04 2.46 2.81
CA ASP A 21 6.10 2.35 1.69
C ASP A 21 6.82 2.09 0.37
N ALA A 22 7.90 2.82 0.09
CA ALA A 22 8.69 2.62 -1.12
C ALA A 22 9.33 1.22 -1.16
N ALA A 23 9.88 0.75 -0.04
CA ALA A 23 10.42 -0.61 0.07
C ALA A 23 9.33 -1.66 -0.11
N HIS A 24 8.15 -1.46 0.50
CA HIS A 24 7.01 -2.38 0.37
C HIS A 24 6.54 -2.49 -1.09
N ALA A 25 6.38 -1.36 -1.79
CA ALA A 25 6.02 -1.33 -3.20
C ALA A 25 7.12 -1.94 -4.09
N SER A 26 8.40 -1.75 -3.76
CA SER A 26 9.52 -2.32 -4.52
C SER A 26 9.61 -3.85 -4.39
N VAL A 27 9.44 -4.38 -3.19
CA VAL A 27 9.44 -5.84 -2.98
C VAL A 27 8.21 -6.47 -3.65
N ALA A 28 7.05 -5.85 -3.51
CA ALA A 28 5.81 -6.39 -4.03
C ALA A 28 5.71 -6.37 -5.57
N SER A 29 6.49 -5.54 -6.28
CA SER A 29 6.48 -5.51 -7.76
C SER A 29 6.98 -6.80 -8.40
N HIS A 30 7.60 -7.67 -7.62
CA HIS A 30 8.06 -9.00 -8.02
C HIS A 30 7.07 -10.11 -7.63
N SER A 31 5.90 -9.75 -7.10
CA SER A 31 4.85 -10.65 -6.65
C SER A 31 3.64 -10.61 -7.58
N HIS A 32 2.77 -11.62 -7.50
CA HIS A 32 1.50 -11.61 -8.23
C HIS A 32 0.50 -10.60 -7.64
N VAL A 33 0.57 -10.35 -6.33
CA VAL A 33 -0.42 -9.55 -5.59
C VAL A 33 0.25 -8.72 -4.49
N LEU A 34 -0.17 -7.46 -4.34
CA LEU A 34 0.04 -6.61 -3.18
C LEU A 34 -1.30 -6.40 -2.46
N LEU A 35 -1.32 -6.60 -1.13
CA LEU A 35 -2.48 -6.35 -0.27
C LEU A 35 -2.14 -5.29 0.76
N SER A 36 -3.00 -4.28 0.91
CA SER A 36 -2.87 -3.28 1.97
C SER A 36 -4.23 -2.76 2.41
N ALA A 37 -4.38 -2.43 3.69
CA ALA A 37 -5.55 -1.74 4.22
C ALA A 37 -5.42 -0.20 4.16
N ASP A 38 -4.26 0.30 3.72
CA ASP A 38 -4.02 1.74 3.58
C ASP A 38 -4.45 2.21 2.18
N THR A 39 -5.59 2.90 2.11
CA THR A 39 -6.15 3.45 0.87
C THR A 39 -5.21 4.43 0.18
N ALA A 40 -4.49 5.28 0.92
CA ALA A 40 -3.59 6.27 0.32
C ALA A 40 -2.36 5.59 -0.30
N PHE A 41 -1.84 4.57 0.35
CA PHE A 41 -0.77 3.73 -0.19
C PHE A 41 -1.22 2.98 -1.44
N VAL A 42 -2.37 2.28 -1.37
CA VAL A 42 -2.93 1.51 -2.51
C VAL A 42 -3.10 2.37 -3.75
N SER A 43 -3.72 3.55 -3.62
CA SER A 43 -3.93 4.46 -4.75
C SER A 43 -2.62 4.92 -5.39
N LYS A 44 -1.59 5.22 -4.58
CA LYS A 44 -0.27 5.61 -5.09
C LYS A 44 0.42 4.45 -5.80
N VAL A 45 0.42 3.26 -5.20
CA VAL A 45 1.11 2.09 -5.77
C VAL A 45 0.44 1.65 -7.07
N ARG A 46 -0.90 1.67 -7.16
CA ARG A 46 -1.62 1.40 -8.40
C ARG A 46 -1.16 2.32 -9.54
N ALA A 47 -1.11 3.62 -9.30
CA ALA A 47 -0.65 4.58 -10.29
C ALA A 47 0.83 4.37 -10.69
N ILE A 48 1.70 4.03 -9.74
CA ILE A 48 3.12 3.73 -10.01
C ILE A 48 3.25 2.45 -10.84
N TYR A 49 2.54 1.39 -10.48
CA TYR A 49 2.61 0.11 -11.17
C TYR A 49 2.02 0.20 -12.58
N GLU A 50 0.92 0.95 -12.76
CA GLU A 50 0.37 1.25 -14.08
C GLU A 50 1.38 2.00 -14.95
N PHE A 51 2.01 3.06 -14.41
CA PHE A 51 3.02 3.83 -15.13
C PHE A 51 4.26 3.02 -15.52
N LEU A 52 4.67 2.07 -14.67
CA LEU A 52 5.86 1.23 -14.88
C LEU A 52 5.54 -0.10 -15.57
N GLU A 53 4.30 -0.33 -16.00
CA GLU A 53 3.83 -1.59 -16.61
C GLU A 53 4.12 -2.83 -15.74
N ILE A 54 4.02 -2.68 -14.42
CA ILE A 54 4.24 -3.77 -13.46
C ILE A 54 2.96 -4.62 -13.38
N SER A 55 3.11 -5.93 -13.61
CA SER A 55 1.99 -6.89 -13.66
C SER A 55 1.38 -7.30 -12.31
N THR A 56 1.90 -6.79 -11.19
CA THR A 56 1.39 -7.09 -9.85
C THR A 56 0.01 -6.48 -9.64
N ASN A 57 -0.97 -7.28 -9.25
CA ASN A 57 -2.29 -6.79 -8.87
C ASN A 57 -2.26 -6.15 -7.48
N VAL A 58 -2.94 -5.02 -7.29
CA VAL A 58 -2.92 -4.28 -6.02
C VAL A 58 -4.33 -4.18 -5.48
N TYR A 59 -4.61 -4.77 -4.32
CA TYR A 59 -5.93 -4.74 -3.70
C TYR A 59 -5.96 -4.00 -2.36
N LEU A 60 -7.05 -3.26 -2.15
CA LEU A 60 -7.41 -2.70 -0.86
C LEU A 60 -8.09 -3.77 -0.01
N VAL A 61 -7.63 -3.94 1.21
CA VAL A 61 -8.23 -4.85 2.19
C VAL A 61 -9.04 -4.04 3.18
N THR A 62 -10.34 -4.31 3.27
CA THR A 62 -11.24 -3.68 4.24
C THR A 62 -11.80 -4.73 5.21
N PHE A 63 -12.09 -4.32 6.44
CA PHE A 63 -12.73 -5.18 7.44
C PHE A 63 -14.11 -4.63 7.77
N LYS A 64 -15.16 -5.39 7.46
CA LYS A 64 -16.55 -4.97 7.63
C LYS A 64 -17.41 -6.15 8.06
N ASP A 65 -18.27 -5.94 9.06
CA ASP A 65 -19.22 -6.93 9.57
C ASP A 65 -18.57 -8.26 10.00
N GLY A 66 -17.37 -8.19 10.57
CA GLY A 66 -16.62 -9.38 11.01
C GLY A 66 -15.90 -10.13 9.89
N GLN A 67 -15.92 -9.60 8.65
CA GLN A 67 -15.36 -10.25 7.46
C GLN A 67 -14.32 -9.38 6.78
N ILE A 68 -13.39 -10.03 6.07
CA ILE A 68 -12.36 -9.37 5.26
C ILE A 68 -12.87 -9.26 3.82
N TRP A 69 -12.82 -8.06 3.27
CA TRP A 69 -13.16 -7.76 1.88
C TRP A 69 -11.91 -7.33 1.12
N ILE A 70 -11.82 -7.73 -0.14
CA ILE A 70 -10.72 -7.41 -1.05
C ILE A 70 -11.32 -6.63 -2.21
N GLU A 71 -10.86 -5.40 -2.39
CA GLU A 71 -11.38 -4.43 -3.35
C GLU A 71 -10.28 -4.06 -4.37
N ASP A 72 -10.66 -3.97 -5.64
CA ASP A 72 -9.78 -3.60 -6.76
C ASP A 72 -9.61 -2.09 -6.94
#